data_AF-A0A2X2UZ31-F1
#
_entry.id   AF-A0A2X2UZ31-F1
#
_cell.length_a   1.000
_cell.length_b   1.000
_cell.length_c   1.000
_cell.angle_alpha   90.00
_cell.angle_beta   90.00
_cell.angle_gamma   90.00
#
_symmetry.space_group_name_H-M   'P 1'
#
loop_
_entity.id
_entity.type
_entity.pdbx_description
1 polymer ?
#
loop_
_entity_poly.entity_id
_entity_poly.type
_entity_poly.pdbx_seq_one_letter_code
_entity_poly.pdbx_strand_id
1 'polypeptide(L)'
;MNYPANYSAPVFRFADFNAGWYASRNAAFQNAVSKASGVKLALDGDLIRYDSKAAGKTEQAIRKLAGKLDMSDSAIRRQLEKGDSLAFEETALYVKVYKLAEAKTGKALPREMLPGYSAGKSEDHP
;
A
#
# COMPACT_ATOMS: atom_id res chain seq x y z
N MET A 1 -30.81 6.37 -40.14
CA MET A 1 -31.24 5.31 -39.20
C MET A 1 -30.32 5.35 -38.00
N ASN A 2 -30.90 5.66 -36.85
CA ASN A 2 -30.26 5.90 -35.58
C ASN A 2 -30.07 4.55 -34.85
N TYR A 3 -28.86 4.25 -34.38
CA TYR A 3 -28.65 3.27 -33.32
C TYR A 3 -27.76 3.88 -32.24
N PRO A 4 -28.32 4.29 -31.09
CA PRO A 4 -27.53 4.54 -29.90
C PRO A 4 -27.14 3.19 -29.29
N ALA A 5 -25.86 2.83 -29.38
CA ALA A 5 -25.32 1.71 -28.62
C ALA A 5 -25.27 2.12 -27.13
N ASN A 6 -26.28 1.68 -26.37
CA ASN A 6 -26.27 1.72 -24.91
C ASN A 6 -25.16 0.80 -24.39
N TYR A 7 -23.95 1.33 -24.23
CA TYR A 7 -22.93 0.68 -23.41
C TYR A 7 -23.13 1.06 -21.94
N SER A 8 -24.08 0.40 -21.28
CA SER A 8 -24.15 0.38 -19.82
C SER A 8 -23.10 -0.59 -19.27
N ALA A 9 -21.92 -0.05 -19.01
CA ALA A 9 -20.90 -0.42 -18.01
C ALA A 9 -20.92 -1.84 -17.36
N PRO A 10 -20.01 -2.73 -17.80
CA PRO A 10 -19.50 -3.84 -16.98
C PRO A 10 -18.22 -3.49 -16.20
N VAL A 11 -17.49 -2.44 -16.60
CA VAL A 11 -16.14 -2.12 -16.06
C VAL A 11 -16.17 -1.70 -14.59
N PHE A 12 -17.23 -1.01 -14.15
CA PHE A 12 -17.29 -0.45 -12.79
C PHE A 12 -17.42 -1.51 -11.69
N ARG A 13 -18.07 -2.65 -11.93
CA ARG A 13 -18.25 -3.66 -10.87
C ARG A 13 -16.94 -4.38 -10.50
N PHE A 14 -16.05 -4.62 -11.46
CA PHE A 14 -14.74 -5.20 -11.16
C PHE A 14 -13.81 -4.21 -10.47
N ALA A 15 -13.92 -2.91 -10.79
CA ALA A 15 -13.18 -1.86 -10.10
C ALA A 15 -13.59 -1.78 -8.63
N ASP A 16 -14.89 -1.88 -8.31
CA ASP A 16 -15.39 -1.85 -6.93
C ASP A 16 -14.94 -3.07 -6.10
N PHE A 17 -14.95 -4.28 -6.67
CA PHE A 17 -14.42 -5.47 -5.98
C PHE A 17 -12.92 -5.39 -5.72
N ASN A 18 -12.15 -4.94 -6.71
CA ASN A 18 -10.70 -4.81 -6.58
C ASN A 18 -10.30 -3.66 -5.64
N ALA A 19 -11.10 -2.60 -5.55
CA ALA A 19 -10.82 -1.48 -4.65
C ALA A 19 -10.72 -1.94 -3.18
N GLY A 20 -11.60 -2.85 -2.76
CA GLY A 20 -11.54 -3.43 -1.41
C GLY A 20 -10.29 -4.30 -1.18
N TRP A 21 -9.93 -5.10 -2.19
CA TRP A 21 -8.72 -5.92 -2.14
C TRP A 21 -7.44 -5.08 -2.08
N TYR A 22 -7.31 -4.09 -2.95
CA TYR A 22 -6.17 -3.18 -2.96
C TYR A 22 -6.06 -2.39 -1.66
N ALA A 23 -7.18 -1.90 -1.10
CA ALA A 23 -7.17 -1.23 0.19
C ALA A 23 -6.64 -2.14 1.30
N SER A 24 -7.08 -3.40 1.34
CA SER A 24 -6.61 -4.40 2.31
C SER A 24 -5.10 -4.69 2.17
N ARG A 25 -4.64 -4.90 0.94
CA ARG A 25 -3.22 -5.09 0.62
C ARG A 25 -2.38 -3.87 1.00
N ASN A 26 -2.88 -2.68 0.69
CA ASN A 26 -2.19 -1.42 0.96
C ASN A 26 -2.13 -1.12 2.46
N ALA A 27 -3.18 -1.47 3.23
CA ALA A 27 -3.18 -1.40 4.68
C ALA A 27 -2.11 -2.31 5.29
N ALA A 28 -1.96 -3.54 4.78
CA ALA A 28 -0.88 -4.44 5.19
C ALA A 28 0.50 -3.88 4.86
N PHE A 29 0.66 -3.27 3.68
CA PHE A 29 1.88 -2.59 3.28
C PHE A 29 2.19 -1.39 4.20
N GLN A 30 1.21 -0.57 4.57
CA GLN A 30 1.37 0.52 5.55
C GLN A 30 1.81 -0.01 6.93
N ASN A 31 1.34 -1.19 7.35
CA ASN A 31 1.85 -1.83 8.56
C ASN A 31 3.31 -2.24 8.41
N ALA A 32 3.72 -2.84 7.28
CA ALA A 32 5.12 -3.15 7.01
C ALA A 32 6.01 -1.89 7.02
N VAL A 33 5.55 -0.80 6.40
CA VAL A 33 6.22 0.51 6.45
C VAL A 33 6.35 0.99 7.90
N SER A 34 5.30 0.86 8.71
CA SER A 34 5.32 1.26 10.13
C SER A 34 6.36 0.47 10.93
N LYS A 35 6.43 -0.86 10.72
CA LYS A 35 7.45 -1.70 11.36
C LYS A 35 8.86 -1.33 10.92
N ALA A 36 9.09 -1.17 9.61
CA ALA A 36 10.40 -0.81 9.06
C ALA A 36 10.88 0.58 9.54
N SER A 37 10.05 1.61 9.39
CA SER A 37 10.39 3.01 9.69
C SER A 37 10.30 3.39 11.16
N GLY A 38 9.50 2.67 11.96
CA GLY A 38 9.15 3.08 13.33
C GLY A 38 8.12 4.22 13.39
N VAL A 39 7.60 4.68 12.26
CA VAL A 39 6.54 5.71 12.19
C VAL A 39 5.18 5.02 12.35
N LYS A 40 4.32 5.54 13.24
CA LYS A 40 2.94 5.05 13.36
C LYS A 40 2.10 5.60 12.21
N LEU A 41 1.68 4.74 11.28
CA LEU A 41 0.75 5.08 10.20
C LEU A 41 -0.68 4.67 10.53
N ALA A 42 -1.63 5.34 9.88
CA ALA A 42 -2.97 4.79 9.71
C ALA A 42 -2.89 3.63 8.71
N LEU A 43 -3.71 2.61 8.93
CA LEU A 43 -3.82 1.44 8.06
C LEU A 43 -5.11 1.56 7.25
N ASP A 44 -5.24 2.64 6.48
CA ASP A 44 -6.43 3.03 5.72
C ASP A 44 -6.38 2.60 4.25
N GLY A 45 -5.22 2.13 3.77
CA GLY A 45 -4.99 1.74 2.39
C GLY A 45 -4.51 2.87 1.48
N ASP A 46 -4.40 4.11 2.01
CA ASP A 46 -3.97 5.27 1.25
C ASP A 46 -2.45 5.40 1.19
N LEU A 47 -1.89 5.08 0.04
CA LEU A 47 -0.44 5.13 -0.18
C LEU A 47 0.04 6.54 -0.55
N ILE A 48 -0.80 7.30 -1.24
CA ILE A 48 -0.50 8.65 -1.74
C ILE A 48 -1.68 9.59 -1.56
N ARG A 49 -1.38 10.88 -1.62
CA ARG A 49 -2.39 11.91 -1.88
C ARG A 49 -2.67 11.99 -3.38
N TYR A 50 -3.94 11.88 -3.75
CA TYR A 50 -4.40 12.06 -5.14
C TYR A 50 -4.78 13.52 -5.44
N ASP A 51 -5.15 14.28 -4.41
CA ASP A 51 -5.54 15.69 -4.51
C ASP A 51 -4.36 16.66 -4.60
N SER A 52 -3.13 16.16 -4.39
CA SER A 52 -1.93 16.98 -4.27
C SER A 52 -0.69 16.22 -4.71
N LYS A 53 0.27 16.96 -5.27
CA LYS A 53 1.63 16.45 -5.53
C LYS A 53 2.47 16.34 -4.25
N ALA A 54 1.97 16.83 -3.11
CA ALA A 54 2.66 16.72 -1.83
C ALA A 54 2.68 15.27 -1.34
N ALA A 55 3.80 14.87 -0.75
CA ALA A 55 3.94 13.55 -0.15
C ALA A 55 3.00 13.38 1.05
N GLY A 56 2.18 12.33 1.05
CA GLY A 56 1.36 11.92 2.19
C GLY A 56 2.18 11.31 3.33
N LYS A 57 1.56 10.99 4.46
CA LYS A 57 2.26 10.40 5.62
C LYS A 57 2.95 9.08 5.29
N THR A 58 2.27 8.20 4.54
CA THR A 58 2.82 6.92 4.07
C THR A 58 4.09 7.15 3.24
N GLU A 59 4.00 8.01 2.23
CA GLU A 59 5.13 8.35 1.36
C GLU A 59 6.29 8.97 2.13
N GLN A 60 6.03 9.90 3.05
CA GLN A 60 7.07 10.50 3.89
C GLN A 60 7.78 9.45 4.76
N ALA A 61 7.06 8.48 5.34
CA ALA A 61 7.65 7.41 6.13
C ALA A 61 8.55 6.50 5.27
N ILE A 62 8.17 6.25 4.02
CA ILE A 62 8.96 5.43 3.07
C ILE A 62 10.21 6.19 2.60
N ARG A 63 10.10 7.50 2.35
CA ARG A 63 11.26 8.34 1.98
C ARG A 63 12.33 8.36 3.08
N LYS A 64 11.95 8.25 4.36
CA LYS A 64 12.94 8.03 5.46
C LYS A 64 13.72 6.72 5.34
N LEU A 65 13.17 5.74 4.62
CA LEU A 65 13.81 4.46 4.33
C LEU A 65 14.59 4.47 3.02
N ALA A 66 14.55 5.55 2.23
CA ALA A 66 15.12 5.63 0.88
C ALA A 66 16.56 5.10 0.78
N GLY A 67 17.43 5.49 1.72
CA GLY A 67 18.81 5.01 1.78
C GLY A 67 18.95 3.50 2.05
N LYS A 68 18.06 2.92 2.87
CA LYS A 68 18.03 1.46 3.12
C LYS A 68 17.41 0.68 1.97
N LEU A 69 16.51 1.34 1.23
CA LEU A 69 15.85 0.76 0.08
C LEU A 69 16.70 0.90 -1.19
N ASP A 70 17.74 1.75 -1.19
CA ASP A 70 18.48 2.13 -2.40
C ASP A 70 17.51 2.59 -3.51
N MET A 71 16.69 3.59 -3.18
CA MET A 71 15.67 4.15 -4.06
C MET A 71 15.59 5.67 -3.90
N SER A 72 15.41 6.39 -5.01
CA SER A 72 15.12 7.82 -4.96
C SER A 72 13.66 8.11 -4.59
N ASP A 73 13.39 9.28 -4.04
CA ASP A 73 12.02 9.76 -3.75
C ASP A 73 11.09 9.67 -4.96
N SER A 74 11.60 9.98 -6.16
CA SER A 74 10.82 9.87 -7.39
C SER A 74 10.48 8.43 -7.75
N ALA A 75 11.40 7.49 -7.52
CA ALA A 75 11.18 6.07 -7.77
C ALA A 75 10.18 5.48 -6.76
N ILE A 76 10.25 5.93 -5.50
CA ILE A 76 9.26 5.61 -4.47
C ILE A 76 7.87 6.09 -4.91
N ARG A 77 7.73 7.37 -5.27
CA ARG A 77 6.44 7.95 -5.70
C ARG A 77 5.81 7.18 -6.86
N ARG A 78 6.58 6.94 -7.94
CA ARG A 78 6.10 6.21 -9.12
C ARG A 78 5.61 4.79 -8.83
N GLN A 79 6.14 4.15 -7.78
CA GLN A 79 5.71 2.81 -7.40
C GLN A 79 4.50 2.85 -6.46
N LEU A 80 4.41 3.85 -5.56
CA LEU A 80 3.21 4.05 -4.74
C LEU A 80 1.98 4.42 -5.56
N GLU A 81 2.18 5.14 -6.67
CA GLU A 81 1.12 5.46 -7.64
C GLU A 81 0.50 4.22 -8.30
N LYS A 82 1.12 3.05 -8.18
CA LYS A 82 0.56 1.77 -8.65
C LYS A 82 -0.36 1.11 -7.63
N GLY A 83 -0.57 1.72 -6.46
CA GLY A 83 -1.29 1.13 -5.32
C GLY A 83 -2.72 0.68 -5.60
N ASP A 84 -3.32 1.13 -6.71
CA ASP A 84 -4.64 0.75 -7.23
C ASP A 84 -4.57 -0.32 -8.34
N SER A 85 -3.41 -0.95 -8.51
CA SER A 85 -3.16 -1.97 -9.54
C SER A 85 -2.49 -3.21 -8.96
N LEU A 86 -2.66 -4.34 -9.64
CA LEU A 86 -1.94 -5.59 -9.34
C LEU A 86 -0.43 -5.41 -9.41
N ALA A 87 0.05 -4.57 -10.34
CA ALA A 87 1.47 -4.35 -10.57
C ALA A 87 2.22 -3.79 -9.34
N PHE A 88 1.53 -3.29 -8.31
CA PHE A 88 2.16 -2.79 -7.09
C PHE A 88 2.93 -3.86 -6.32
N GLU A 89 2.40 -5.07 -6.19
CA GLU A 89 3.00 -6.12 -5.37
C GLU A 89 4.29 -6.70 -5.97
N GLU A 90 4.45 -6.54 -7.28
CA GLU A 90 5.66 -6.91 -8.02
C GLU A 90 6.72 -5.80 -7.99
N THR A 91 6.40 -4.63 -7.41
CA THR A 91 7.36 -3.51 -7.39
C THR A 91 8.53 -3.77 -6.47
N ALA A 92 9.69 -3.22 -6.83
CA ALA A 92 10.87 -3.25 -5.99
C ALA A 92 10.62 -2.61 -4.61
N LEU A 93 9.82 -1.54 -4.54
CA LEU A 93 9.42 -0.88 -3.31
C LEU A 93 8.68 -1.85 -2.39
N TYR A 94 7.66 -2.52 -2.92
CA TYR A 94 6.86 -3.48 -2.17
C TYR A 94 7.74 -4.59 -1.57
N VAL A 95 8.53 -5.25 -2.42
CA VAL A 95 9.42 -6.35 -2.02
C VAL A 95 10.46 -5.88 -0.99
N LYS A 96 11.12 -4.74 -1.24
CA LYS A 96 12.19 -4.24 -0.35
C LYS A 96 11.66 -3.78 1.01
N VAL A 97 10.48 -3.15 1.07
CA VAL A 97 9.86 -2.75 2.35
C VAL A 97 9.51 -3.97 3.18
N TYR A 98 8.90 -4.99 2.60
CA TYR A 98 8.58 -6.22 3.33
C TYR A 98 9.85 -6.91 3.83
N LYS A 99 10.87 -7.07 2.97
CA LYS A 99 12.15 -7.64 3.38
C LYS A 99 12.77 -6.88 4.55
N LEU A 100 12.74 -5.54 4.52
CA LEU A 100 13.28 -4.70 5.58
C LEU A 100 12.47 -4.81 6.88
N ALA A 101 11.14 -4.85 6.76
CA ALA A 101 10.23 -4.95 7.91
C ALA A 101 10.35 -6.31 8.60
N GLU A 102 10.32 -7.40 7.84
CA GLU A 102 10.42 -8.78 8.31
C GLU A 102 11.78 -9.07 8.94
N ALA A 103 12.87 -8.55 8.36
CA ALA A 103 14.21 -8.63 8.95
C ALA A 103 14.27 -7.93 10.33
N LYS A 104 13.50 -6.85 10.51
CA LYS A 104 13.45 -6.11 11.79
C LYS A 104 12.52 -6.75 12.82
N THR A 105 11.46 -7.42 12.38
CA THR A 105 10.50 -8.08 13.27
C THR A 105 10.83 -9.54 13.55
N GLY A 106 11.77 -10.15 12.81
CA GLY A 106 12.14 -11.56 12.93
C GLY A 106 11.06 -12.54 12.48
N LYS A 107 10.04 -12.08 11.74
CA LYS A 107 8.91 -12.89 11.28
C LYS A 107 8.30 -12.35 10.00
N ALA A 108 7.66 -13.23 9.23
CA ALA A 108 6.88 -12.87 8.06
C ALA A 108 5.69 -11.97 8.44
N LEU A 109 5.39 -10.98 7.59
CA LEU A 109 4.28 -10.06 7.79
C LEU A 109 3.12 -10.39 6.84
N PRO A 110 1.86 -10.15 7.27
CA PRO A 110 0.70 -10.39 6.42
C PRO A 110 0.71 -9.47 5.20
N ARG A 111 0.11 -9.95 4.10
CA ARG A 111 0.00 -9.21 2.84
C ARG A 111 -1.35 -8.54 2.64
N GLU A 112 -2.30 -8.81 3.54
CA GLU A 112 -3.66 -8.27 3.54
C GLU A 112 -4.08 -7.99 4.99
N MET A 113 -4.78 -6.88 5.21
CA MET A 113 -5.28 -6.43 6.52
C MET A 113 -6.55 -5.63 6.33
N LEU A 114 -7.55 -5.78 7.22
CA LEU A 114 -8.75 -4.95 7.16
C LEU A 114 -8.40 -3.46 7.39
N PRO A 115 -8.76 -2.56 6.46
CA PRO A 115 -8.53 -1.13 6.63
C PRO A 115 -9.24 -0.59 7.87
N GLY A 116 -8.58 0.30 8.61
CA GLY A 116 -9.13 0.92 9.82
C GLY A 116 -8.95 0.11 11.12
N TYR A 117 -8.39 -1.11 11.07
CA TYR A 117 -8.04 -1.84 12.28
C TYR A 117 -6.66 -1.39 12.78
N SER A 118 -6.60 -0.83 13.99
CA SER A 118 -5.32 -0.58 14.66
C SER A 118 -4.67 -1.93 14.95
N ALA A 119 -3.60 -2.29 14.26
CA ALA A 119 -2.80 -3.50 14.55
C ALA A 119 -2.05 -3.34 15.89
N GLY A 120 -2.81 -3.36 16.97
CA GLY A 120 -2.38 -3.32 18.35
C GLY A 120 -2.99 -4.50 19.08
N LYS A 121 -2.40 -5.68 18.85
CA LYS A 121 -2.21 -6.75 19.84
C LYS A 121 -1.36 -7.83 19.18
N SER A 122 -0.08 -7.83 19.51
CA SER A 122 0.67 -9.06 19.56
C SER A 122 0.02 -9.92 20.64
N GLU A 123 -0.67 -10.98 20.23
CA GLU A 123 -1.00 -12.09 21.11
C GLU A 123 0.32 -12.77 21.45
N ASP A 124 0.88 -12.38 22.60
CA ASP A 124 1.74 -13.23 23.40
C ASP A 124 0.83 -14.34 23.94
N HIS A 125 1.05 -15.57 23.50
CA HIS A 125 0.41 -16.73 24.12
C HIS A 125 1.39 -17.34 25.13
N PRO A 126 0.95 -17.60 26.38
CA PRO A 126 1.74 -18.29 27.39
C PRO A 126 1.95 -19.77 27.04
#